data_AF-A0A2H6MY97-F1
#
_entry.id   AF-A0A2H6MY97-F1
#
_cell.length_a   1.000
_cell.length_b   1.000
_cell.length_c   1.000
_cell.angle_alpha   90.00
_cell.angle_beta   90.00
_cell.angle_gamma   90.00
#
_symmetry.space_group_name_H-M   'P 1'
#
loop_
_entity.id
_entity.type
_entity.pdbx_description
1 polymer ?
#
loop_
_entity_poly.entity_id
_entity_poly.type
_entity_poly.pdbx_seq_one_letter_code
_entity_poly.pdbx_strand_id
1 'polypeptide(L)'
;YFTKSKSPKEILCYALIIYFALISFALVYLCGHFHTLGGLMPVLHTRHPDGTLELELGDWKNSRKYRILAFDHDLFSFADLKFEEWPVILITNPKSYLYSSYAHEPLQRILHSTHIRILAFSPSPIKSVKIMIDDIYLGDAIQVSGPLYVLKWSPKNYSQGFHQIAVTVKDISGRSATQLHTFAMQGSLSLKFDLLASWLLLTDHYIWVSIISDKW
;
A
#
# COMPACT_ATOMS: atom_id res chain seq x y z
N TYR A 1 -6.30 26.57 43.77
CA TYR A 1 -6.57 25.19 43.31
C TYR A 1 -5.38 24.72 42.49
N PHE A 2 -4.61 23.79 43.04
CA PHE A 2 -3.37 23.27 42.46
C PHE A 2 -3.63 22.66 41.07
N THR A 3 -2.95 23.17 40.04
CA THR A 3 -2.80 22.46 38.77
C THR A 3 -1.89 21.27 39.03
N LYS A 4 -2.48 20.09 39.29
CA LYS A 4 -1.70 18.85 39.41
C LYS A 4 -1.02 18.62 38.06
N SER A 5 0.30 18.78 38.02
CA SER A 5 1.12 18.37 36.88
C SER A 5 0.80 16.90 36.60
N LYS A 6 0.23 16.60 35.44
CA LYS A 6 0.02 15.21 35.03
C LYS A 6 1.35 14.47 35.06
N SER A 7 1.36 13.24 35.56
CA SER A 7 2.59 12.44 35.53
C SER A 7 2.97 12.13 34.08
N PRO A 8 4.26 11.88 33.78
CA PRO A 8 4.68 11.46 32.44
C PRO A 8 3.89 10.25 31.91
N LYS A 9 3.54 9.30 32.80
CA LYS A 9 2.71 8.13 32.46
C LYS A 9 1.27 8.54 32.05
N GLU A 10 0.67 9.51 32.74
CA GLU A 10 -0.66 10.01 32.37
C GLU A 10 -0.65 10.76 31.04
N ILE A 11 0.33 11.65 30.84
CA ILE A 11 0.48 12.39 29.57
C ILE A 11 0.63 11.42 28.40
N LEU A 12 1.45 10.38 28.58
CA LEU A 12 1.66 9.35 27.57
C LEU A 12 0.40 8.53 27.29
N CYS A 13 -0.38 8.18 28.32
CA CYS A 13 -1.69 7.53 28.16
C CYS A 13 -2.65 8.39 27.32
N TYR A 14 -2.75 9.70 27.60
CA TYR A 14 -3.59 10.59 26.78
C TYR A 14 -3.08 10.72 25.35
N ALA A 15 -1.77 10.78 25.14
CA ALA A 15 -1.17 10.82 23.80
C ALA A 15 -1.46 9.53 23.01
N LEU A 16 -1.36 8.35 23.65
CA LEU A 16 -1.71 7.06 23.06
C LEU A 16 -3.20 6.98 22.73
N ILE A 17 -4.08 7.40 23.65
CA ILE A 17 -5.54 7.41 23.41
C ILE A 17 -5.89 8.31 22.23
N ILE A 18 -5.31 9.51 22.15
CA ILE A 18 -5.52 10.42 21.04
C ILE A 18 -4.94 9.85 19.74
N TYR A 19 -3.76 9.22 19.79
CA TYR A 19 -3.13 8.55 18.65
C TYR A 19 -4.03 7.45 18.09
N PHE A 20 -4.49 6.51 18.94
CA PHE A 20 -5.40 5.44 18.53
C PHE A 20 -6.74 5.99 18.04
N ALA A 21 -7.31 7.00 18.69
CA ALA A 21 -8.57 7.61 18.28
C ALA A 21 -8.46 8.38 16.95
N LEU A 22 -7.31 8.98 16.64
CA LEU A 22 -7.09 9.67 15.36
C LEU A 22 -6.79 8.69 14.24
N ILE A 23 -6.04 7.62 14.52
CA ILE A 23 -5.67 6.61 13.53
C ILE A 23 -6.85 5.75 13.15
N SER A 24 -7.80 5.49 14.06
CA SER A 24 -8.97 4.65 13.74
C SER A 24 -9.92 5.21 12.69
N PHE A 25 -9.74 6.46 12.26
CA PHE A 25 -10.46 7.07 11.14
C PHE A 25 -9.59 7.27 9.90
N ALA A 26 -8.28 7.00 9.99
CA ALA A 26 -7.35 7.17 8.90
C ALA A 26 -7.37 5.93 8.00
N LEU A 27 -7.31 6.13 6.69
CA LEU A 27 -7.12 5.02 5.76
C LEU A 27 -5.72 4.42 5.89
N VAL A 28 -4.72 5.28 6.06
CA VAL A 28 -3.31 4.91 6.03
C VAL A 28 -2.47 5.82 6.91
N TYR A 29 -1.60 5.22 7.71
CA TYR A 29 -0.50 5.86 8.41
C TYR A 29 0.80 5.56 7.65
N LEU A 30 1.45 6.63 7.15
CA LEU A 30 2.70 6.54 6.40
C LEU A 30 3.86 6.85 7.34
N CYS A 31 4.77 5.90 7.53
CA CYS A 31 5.88 6.03 8.47
C CYS A 31 7.22 5.59 7.85
N GLY A 32 8.31 5.74 8.60
CA GLY A 32 9.68 5.43 8.19
C GLY A 32 10.64 5.53 9.36
N HIS A 33 10.31 4.88 10.48
CA HIS A 33 11.05 4.97 11.75
C HIS A 33 12.06 3.82 11.92
N PHE A 34 11.59 2.58 11.77
CA PHE A 34 12.36 1.33 11.68
C PHE A 34 12.97 1.11 10.29
N HIS A 35 12.43 1.72 9.24
CA HIS A 35 12.87 1.58 7.84
C HIS A 35 12.86 0.12 7.37
N THR A 36 14.03 -0.46 7.11
CA THR A 36 14.18 -1.88 6.72
C THR A 36 14.79 -2.72 7.85
N LEU A 37 14.89 -2.16 9.07
CA LEU A 37 15.68 -2.71 10.19
C LEU A 37 17.10 -3.10 9.76
N GLY A 38 17.80 -2.18 9.08
CA GLY A 38 19.14 -2.45 8.54
C GLY A 38 19.17 -3.50 7.42
N GLY A 39 18.03 -3.75 6.76
CA GLY A 39 17.88 -4.72 5.68
C GLY A 39 17.26 -6.05 6.08
N LEU A 40 17.01 -6.31 7.37
CA LEU A 40 16.40 -7.57 7.84
C LEU A 40 14.93 -7.70 7.43
N MET A 41 14.19 -6.59 7.37
CA MET A 41 12.76 -6.60 7.04
C MET A 41 12.50 -5.57 5.93
N PRO A 42 12.65 -5.97 4.65
CA PRO A 42 12.58 -5.04 3.53
C PRO A 42 11.18 -4.47 3.29
N VAL A 43 10.14 -5.06 3.88
CA VAL A 43 8.75 -4.61 3.81
C VAL A 43 8.16 -4.68 5.23
N LEU A 44 7.80 -3.53 5.77
CA LEU A 44 7.17 -3.38 7.09
C LEU A 44 5.79 -2.77 6.91
N HIS A 45 4.85 -3.60 6.47
CA HIS A 45 3.48 -3.19 6.27
C HIS A 45 2.56 -4.05 7.11
N THR A 46 1.53 -3.43 7.69
CA THR A 46 0.46 -4.16 8.36
C THR A 46 -0.88 -3.46 8.22
N ARG A 47 -1.91 -4.09 8.78
CA ARG A 47 -3.26 -3.54 8.89
C ARG A 47 -3.74 -3.71 10.32
N HIS A 48 -4.19 -2.61 10.90
CA HIS A 48 -4.82 -2.56 12.21
C HIS A 48 -6.21 -3.21 12.18
N PRO A 49 -6.75 -3.66 13.33
CA PRO A 49 -8.06 -4.29 13.40
C PRO A 49 -9.23 -3.45 12.88
N ASP A 50 -9.12 -2.12 12.95
CA ASP A 50 -10.09 -1.17 12.40
C ASP A 50 -10.03 -1.04 10.87
N GLY A 51 -8.99 -1.59 10.23
CA GLY A 51 -8.76 -1.54 8.79
C GLY A 51 -7.73 -0.50 8.37
N THR A 52 -7.16 0.28 9.29
CA THR A 52 -6.13 1.27 8.98
C THR A 52 -4.85 0.58 8.51
N LEU A 53 -4.27 1.03 7.41
CA LEU A 53 -2.97 0.54 6.94
C LEU A 53 -1.85 1.26 7.68
N GLU A 54 -0.85 0.53 8.14
CA GLU A 54 0.41 1.11 8.61
C GLU A 54 1.53 0.67 7.68
N LEU A 55 2.11 1.65 6.99
CA LEU A 55 3.00 1.42 5.86
C LEU A 55 4.34 2.11 6.06
N GLU A 56 5.31 1.34 6.54
CA GLU A 56 6.66 1.81 6.75
C GLU A 56 7.49 1.77 5.46
N LEU A 57 8.18 2.87 5.18
CA LEU A 57 9.06 3.01 4.03
C LEU A 57 10.54 3.01 4.45
N GLY A 58 11.34 2.26 3.70
CA GLY A 58 12.80 2.30 3.81
C GLY A 58 13.38 3.69 3.58
N ASP A 59 14.57 3.94 4.09
CA ASP A 59 15.19 5.26 4.04
C ASP A 59 15.71 5.65 2.64
N TRP A 60 15.76 6.95 2.36
CA TRP A 60 16.37 7.44 1.12
C TRP A 60 17.91 7.37 1.12
N LYS A 61 18.55 7.54 2.29
CA LYS A 61 20.00 7.73 2.39
C LYS A 61 20.77 6.48 1.96
N ASN A 62 20.36 5.32 2.46
CA ASN A 62 21.01 4.04 2.28
C ASN A 62 20.19 3.14 1.35
N SER A 63 18.88 3.01 1.60
CA SER A 63 18.02 2.09 0.83
C SER A 63 17.55 2.68 -0.51
N ARG A 64 17.69 4.01 -0.69
CA ARG A 64 17.24 4.76 -1.88
C ARG A 64 15.77 4.50 -2.21
N LYS A 65 14.95 4.28 -1.18
CA LYS A 65 13.54 3.98 -1.32
C LYS A 65 12.70 5.25 -1.37
N TYR A 66 11.69 5.24 -2.23
CA TYR A 66 10.66 6.28 -2.31
C TYR A 66 9.31 5.62 -2.60
N ARG A 67 8.22 6.30 -2.23
CA ARG A 67 6.85 5.82 -2.46
C ARG A 67 6.16 6.74 -3.45
N ILE A 68 5.48 6.15 -4.43
CA ILE A 68 4.41 6.83 -5.14
C ILE A 68 3.07 6.31 -4.62
N LEU A 69 2.09 7.19 -4.54
CA LEU A 69 0.73 6.85 -4.13
C LEU A 69 -0.27 7.61 -4.98
N ALA A 70 -1.46 7.05 -5.12
CA ALA A 70 -2.54 7.62 -5.88
C ALA A 70 -3.89 7.30 -5.24
N PHE A 71 -4.82 8.24 -5.38
CA PHE A 71 -6.23 8.03 -5.10
C PHE A 71 -6.99 7.98 -6.42
N ASP A 72 -7.72 6.90 -6.63
CA ASP A 72 -8.48 6.63 -7.84
C ASP A 72 -9.92 6.33 -7.47
N HIS A 73 -10.80 7.33 -7.58
CA HIS A 73 -12.19 7.26 -7.14
C HIS A 73 -12.30 6.80 -5.67
N ASP A 74 -11.55 7.46 -4.78
CA ASP A 74 -11.44 7.17 -3.34
C ASP A 74 -10.81 5.81 -2.99
N LEU A 75 -10.18 5.15 -3.96
CA LEU A 75 -9.36 3.95 -3.73
C LEU A 75 -7.88 4.33 -3.65
N PHE A 76 -7.21 3.95 -2.57
CA PHE A 76 -5.80 4.19 -2.34
C PHE A 76 -4.94 3.08 -2.92
N SER A 77 -3.94 3.44 -3.73
CA SER A 77 -2.91 2.52 -4.20
C SER A 77 -1.54 3.17 -4.06
N PHE A 78 -0.52 2.35 -3.81
CA PHE A 78 0.86 2.83 -3.71
C PHE A 78 1.85 1.81 -4.25
N ALA A 79 3.07 2.26 -4.51
CA ALA A 79 4.21 1.42 -4.82
C ALA A 79 5.46 1.96 -4.12
N ASP A 80 6.18 1.04 -3.48
CA ASP A 80 7.49 1.32 -2.87
C ASP A 80 8.58 0.94 -3.84
N LEU A 81 9.38 1.93 -4.21
CA LEU A 81 10.27 1.88 -5.35
C LEU A 81 11.68 2.18 -4.89
N LYS A 82 12.66 1.72 -5.66
CA LYS A 82 14.06 2.10 -5.48
C LYS A 82 14.43 3.10 -6.56
N PHE A 83 15.21 4.12 -6.20
CA PHE A 83 15.72 5.10 -7.15
C PHE A 83 16.45 4.40 -8.32
N GLU A 84 16.29 4.96 -9.53
CA GLU A 84 16.84 4.45 -10.80
C GLU A 84 16.33 3.09 -11.29
N GLU A 85 15.36 2.47 -10.61
CA GLU A 85 14.63 1.33 -11.16
C GLU A 85 13.47 1.81 -12.05
N TRP A 86 13.54 1.44 -13.32
CA TRP A 86 12.60 1.88 -14.36
C TRP A 86 12.21 0.69 -15.27
N PRO A 87 11.00 0.69 -15.85
CA PRO A 87 9.88 1.62 -15.62
C PRO A 87 9.22 1.46 -14.24
N VAL A 88 8.61 2.52 -13.75
CA VAL A 88 7.78 2.51 -12.53
C VAL A 88 6.34 2.24 -12.92
N ILE A 89 5.65 1.37 -12.17
CA ILE A 89 4.29 0.92 -12.45
C ILE A 89 3.46 0.97 -11.17
N LEU A 90 2.33 1.68 -11.21
CA LEU A 90 1.33 1.66 -10.15
C LEU A 90 -0.04 1.33 -10.75
N ILE A 91 -0.56 0.14 -10.42
CA ILE A 91 -1.90 -0.28 -10.81
C ILE A 91 -2.90 0.33 -9.80
N THR A 92 -3.71 1.28 -10.25
CA THR A 92 -4.68 1.97 -9.37
C THR A 92 -6.04 1.28 -9.37
N ASN A 93 -6.41 0.64 -10.47
CA ASN A 93 -7.66 -0.11 -10.58
C ASN A 93 -7.52 -1.29 -11.54
N PRO A 94 -7.78 -2.55 -11.13
CA PRO A 94 -8.15 -2.94 -9.76
C PRO A 94 -6.96 -2.84 -8.80
N LYS A 95 -7.17 -2.24 -7.62
CA LYS A 95 -6.13 -2.12 -6.60
C LYS A 95 -5.79 -3.46 -5.94
N SER A 96 -4.65 -3.52 -5.25
CA SER A 96 -4.24 -4.70 -4.50
C SER A 96 -5.20 -4.99 -3.33
N TYR A 97 -5.68 -6.22 -3.25
CA TYR A 97 -6.57 -6.67 -2.16
C TYR A 97 -5.84 -6.68 -0.81
N LEU A 98 -4.54 -7.01 -0.81
CA LEU A 98 -3.72 -7.01 0.40
C LEU A 98 -3.67 -5.63 1.08
N TYR A 99 -3.81 -4.55 0.30
CA TYR A 99 -3.82 -3.18 0.80
C TYR A 99 -5.21 -2.54 0.74
N SER A 100 -6.28 -3.33 0.71
CA SER A 100 -7.66 -2.84 0.69
C SER A 100 -8.24 -2.72 2.10
N SER A 101 -8.90 -1.60 2.40
CA SER A 101 -9.61 -1.39 3.66
C SER A 101 -11.11 -1.22 3.43
N TYR A 102 -11.92 -2.23 3.78
CA TYR A 102 -13.38 -2.14 3.66
C TYR A 102 -14.00 -1.09 4.58
N ALA A 103 -13.35 -0.77 5.70
CA ALA A 103 -13.81 0.24 6.64
C ALA A 103 -13.59 1.67 6.10
N HIS A 104 -12.58 1.87 5.25
CA HIS A 104 -12.13 3.20 4.85
C HIS A 104 -12.15 3.44 3.33
N GLU A 105 -12.49 2.44 2.50
CA GLU A 105 -12.53 2.56 1.04
C GLU A 105 -13.81 1.99 0.43
N PRO A 106 -14.37 2.65 -0.60
CA PRO A 106 -15.55 2.17 -1.31
C PRO A 106 -15.19 1.11 -2.37
N LEU A 107 -14.70 -0.06 -1.95
CA LEU A 107 -14.17 -1.13 -2.83
C LEU A 107 -15.17 -1.62 -3.89
N GLN A 108 -16.48 -1.49 -3.63
CA GLN A 108 -17.53 -1.79 -4.60
C GLN A 108 -17.43 -0.96 -5.88
N ARG A 109 -16.77 0.21 -5.85
CA ARG A 109 -16.56 1.04 -7.06
C ARG A 109 -15.74 0.33 -8.13
N ILE A 110 -14.89 -0.62 -7.76
CA ILE A 110 -14.11 -1.41 -8.73
C ILE A 110 -15.06 -2.20 -9.66
N LEU A 111 -16.15 -2.77 -9.11
CA LEU A 111 -17.17 -3.51 -9.87
C LEU A 111 -17.93 -2.65 -10.90
N HIS A 112 -17.98 -1.34 -10.68
CA HIS A 112 -18.65 -0.37 -11.55
C HIS A 112 -17.68 0.37 -12.47
N SER A 113 -16.38 0.07 -12.37
CA SER A 113 -15.36 0.74 -13.18
C SER A 113 -15.37 0.26 -14.63
N THR A 114 -15.14 1.18 -15.56
CA THR A 114 -15.14 0.87 -17.01
C THR A 114 -13.74 0.55 -17.56
N HIS A 115 -12.69 0.88 -16.80
CA HIS A 115 -11.30 0.74 -17.24
C HIS A 115 -10.41 0.18 -16.13
N ILE A 116 -9.46 -0.67 -16.49
CA ILE A 116 -8.22 -0.87 -15.73
C ILE A 116 -7.41 0.42 -15.86
N ARG A 117 -6.80 0.89 -14.77
CA ARG A 117 -6.05 2.16 -14.72
C ARG A 117 -4.69 1.95 -14.08
N ILE A 118 -3.66 2.48 -14.74
CA ILE A 118 -2.27 2.31 -14.39
C ILE A 118 -1.56 3.66 -14.52
N LEU A 119 -0.72 4.00 -13.55
CA LEU A 119 0.29 5.04 -13.71
C LEU A 119 1.62 4.38 -14.09
N ALA A 120 2.18 4.78 -15.22
CA ALA A 120 3.46 4.28 -15.72
C ALA A 120 4.43 5.44 -15.96
N PHE A 121 5.64 5.33 -15.41
CA PHE A 121 6.68 6.35 -15.53
C PHE A 121 7.98 5.73 -16.04
N SER A 122 8.67 6.45 -16.93
CA SER A 122 10.03 6.13 -17.35
C SER A 122 10.70 7.41 -17.88
N PRO A 123 12.05 7.54 -17.79
CA PRO A 123 12.78 8.64 -18.41
C PRO A 123 12.64 8.69 -19.93
N SER A 124 12.32 7.55 -20.55
CA SER A 124 12.05 7.46 -21.99
C SER A 124 10.56 7.20 -22.23
N PRO A 125 10.01 7.65 -23.37
CA PRO A 125 8.63 7.36 -23.76
C PRO A 125 8.26 5.89 -23.60
N ILE A 126 7.10 5.62 -23.02
CA ILE A 126 6.58 4.27 -22.86
C ILE A 126 6.17 3.75 -24.24
N LYS A 127 6.65 2.54 -24.59
CA LYS A 127 6.36 1.86 -25.84
C LYS A 127 5.08 1.03 -25.75
N SER A 128 4.88 0.34 -24.63
CA SER A 128 3.71 -0.53 -24.42
C SER A 128 3.42 -0.75 -22.94
N VAL A 129 2.14 -0.86 -22.59
CA VAL A 129 1.66 -1.24 -21.25
C VAL A 129 0.76 -2.47 -21.41
N LYS A 130 1.35 -3.66 -21.31
CA LYS A 130 0.68 -4.94 -21.48
C LYS A 130 -0.03 -5.36 -20.21
N ILE A 131 -1.27 -5.83 -20.32
CA ILE A 131 -2.08 -6.26 -19.19
C ILE A 131 -2.51 -7.71 -19.36
N MET A 132 -2.31 -8.49 -18.30
CA MET A 132 -2.79 -9.86 -18.17
C MET A 132 -3.60 -9.99 -16.87
N ILE A 133 -4.66 -10.78 -16.90
CA ILE A 133 -5.38 -11.22 -15.70
C ILE A 133 -5.47 -12.73 -15.72
N ASP A 134 -5.07 -13.39 -14.63
CA ASP A 134 -5.03 -14.85 -14.48
C ASP A 134 -4.30 -15.52 -15.66
N ASP A 135 -3.12 -14.98 -15.99
CA ASP A 135 -2.28 -15.38 -17.12
C ASP A 135 -2.90 -15.22 -18.53
N ILE A 136 -4.09 -14.62 -18.62
CA ILE A 136 -4.76 -14.32 -19.89
C ILE A 136 -4.43 -12.90 -20.33
N TYR A 137 -3.88 -12.75 -21.53
CA TYR A 137 -3.63 -11.45 -22.14
C TYR A 137 -4.93 -10.74 -22.49
N LEU A 138 -5.15 -9.55 -21.91
CA LEU A 138 -6.34 -8.73 -22.17
C LEU A 138 -6.12 -7.67 -23.23
N GLY A 139 -4.89 -7.15 -23.35
CA GLY A 139 -4.56 -6.08 -24.28
C GLY A 139 -3.44 -5.18 -23.78
N ASP A 140 -3.07 -4.23 -24.65
CA ASP A 140 -2.18 -3.14 -24.30
C ASP A 140 -3.01 -1.89 -23.96
N ALA A 141 -2.73 -1.25 -22.83
CA ALA A 141 -3.38 -0.03 -22.41
C ALA A 141 -2.93 1.18 -23.23
N ILE A 142 -3.87 2.11 -23.45
CA ILE A 142 -3.62 3.36 -24.17
C ILE A 142 -3.33 4.49 -23.18
N GLN A 143 -2.41 5.39 -23.56
CA GLN A 143 -2.14 6.59 -22.78
C GLN A 143 -3.31 7.58 -22.92
N VAL A 144 -3.78 8.13 -21.80
CA VAL A 144 -4.84 9.14 -21.79
C VAL A 144 -4.27 10.52 -21.49
N SER A 145 -3.46 10.63 -20.44
CA SER A 145 -2.86 11.90 -20.02
C SER A 145 -1.68 11.65 -19.08
N GLY A 146 -0.57 12.36 -19.29
CA GLY A 146 0.62 12.23 -18.45
C GLY A 146 1.02 10.77 -18.25
N PRO A 147 1.17 10.28 -17.01
CA PRO A 147 1.53 8.89 -16.73
C PRO A 147 0.34 7.91 -16.77
N LEU A 148 -0.90 8.35 -17.04
CA LEU A 148 -2.10 7.52 -16.96
C LEU A 148 -2.32 6.70 -18.25
N TYR A 149 -2.40 5.38 -18.07
CA TYR A 149 -2.75 4.40 -19.09
C TYR A 149 -4.03 3.66 -18.69
N VAL A 150 -4.89 3.40 -19.66
CA VAL A 150 -6.18 2.74 -19.43
C VAL A 150 -6.44 1.61 -20.43
N LEU A 151 -7.11 0.57 -19.97
CA LEU A 151 -7.64 -0.51 -20.81
C LEU A 151 -9.10 -0.76 -20.44
N LYS A 152 -9.99 -0.79 -21.43
CA LYS A 152 -11.39 -1.15 -21.20
C LYS A 152 -11.48 -2.59 -20.69
N TRP A 153 -12.36 -2.83 -19.72
CA TRP A 153 -12.57 -4.16 -19.15
C TRP A 153 -14.01 -4.33 -18.64
N SER A 154 -14.36 -5.57 -18.29
CA SER A 154 -15.62 -5.92 -17.65
C SER A 154 -15.35 -6.50 -16.25
N PRO A 155 -15.47 -5.71 -15.17
CA PRO A 155 -15.21 -6.18 -13.80
C PRO A 155 -16.09 -7.37 -13.40
N LYS A 156 -17.29 -7.49 -13.99
CA LYS A 156 -18.23 -8.58 -13.72
C LYS A 156 -17.64 -9.96 -13.99
N ASN A 157 -16.72 -10.05 -14.95
CA ASN A 157 -16.02 -11.29 -15.30
C ASN A 157 -15.09 -11.78 -14.16
N TYR A 158 -14.77 -10.89 -13.20
CA TYR A 158 -13.82 -11.11 -12.10
C TYR A 158 -14.47 -10.85 -10.74
N SER A 159 -15.79 -11.06 -10.64
CA SER A 159 -16.59 -10.69 -9.47
C SER A 159 -16.46 -11.67 -8.30
N GLN A 160 -15.91 -12.87 -8.53
CA GLN A 160 -15.87 -13.97 -7.56
C GLN A 160 -14.44 -14.45 -7.33
N GLY A 161 -14.05 -14.56 -6.07
CA GLY A 161 -12.73 -15.08 -5.70
C GLY A 161 -11.58 -14.09 -5.92
N PHE A 162 -10.36 -14.62 -5.85
CA PHE A 162 -9.13 -13.88 -6.08
C PHE A 162 -8.70 -13.99 -7.54
N HIS A 163 -8.21 -12.87 -8.07
CA HIS A 163 -7.65 -12.78 -9.40
C HIS A 163 -6.27 -12.13 -9.32
N GLN A 164 -5.38 -12.49 -10.24
CA GLN A 164 -4.05 -11.92 -10.32
C GLN A 164 -3.96 -11.02 -11.55
N ILE A 165 -3.59 -9.76 -11.36
CA ILE A 165 -3.28 -8.85 -12.45
C ILE A 165 -1.77 -8.71 -12.59
N ALA A 166 -1.27 -8.87 -13.81
CA ALA A 166 0.10 -8.59 -14.20
C ALA A 166 0.13 -7.45 -15.22
N VAL A 167 0.92 -6.42 -14.95
CA VAL A 167 1.13 -5.30 -15.87
C VAL A 167 2.60 -5.20 -16.21
N THR A 168 2.92 -5.36 -17.49
CA THR A 168 4.29 -5.23 -18.01
C THR A 168 4.41 -3.95 -18.81
N VAL A 169 5.30 -3.06 -18.36
CA VAL A 169 5.58 -1.79 -19.03
C VAL A 169 6.94 -1.89 -19.70
N LYS A 170 7.01 -1.49 -20.97
CA LYS A 170 8.25 -1.39 -21.75
C LYS A 170 8.37 0.00 -22.34
N ASP A 171 9.56 0.59 -22.30
CA ASP A 171 9.85 1.89 -22.92
C ASP A 171 10.62 1.76 -24.25
N ILE A 172 10.81 2.88 -24.95
CA ILE A 172 11.52 2.91 -26.24
C ILE A 172 13.02 2.65 -26.11
N SER A 173 13.60 2.82 -24.92
CA SER A 173 15.01 2.52 -24.63
C SER A 173 15.22 1.04 -24.29
N GLY A 174 14.16 0.23 -24.29
CA GLY A 174 14.21 -1.20 -24.05
C GLY A 174 14.10 -1.61 -22.58
N ARG A 175 13.97 -0.66 -21.63
CA ARG A 175 13.74 -0.99 -20.22
C ARG A 175 12.35 -1.58 -20.05
N SER A 176 12.23 -2.58 -19.18
CA SER A 176 10.98 -3.30 -18.94
C SER A 176 10.84 -3.66 -17.47
N ALA A 177 9.63 -3.53 -16.94
CA ALA A 177 9.29 -3.95 -15.59
C ALA A 177 7.90 -4.59 -15.60
N THR A 178 7.63 -5.45 -14.62
CA THR A 178 6.33 -6.07 -14.42
C THR A 178 5.89 -5.88 -12.98
N GLN A 179 4.67 -5.36 -12.78
CA GLN A 179 4.01 -5.31 -11.48
C GLN A 179 2.93 -6.36 -11.40
N LEU A 180 2.90 -7.11 -10.30
CA LEU A 180 1.97 -8.20 -10.06
C LEU A 180 1.26 -7.98 -8.71
N HIS A 181 -0.06 -8.12 -8.67
CA HIS A 181 -0.76 -8.28 -7.40
C HIS A 181 -2.06 -9.05 -7.53
N THR A 182 -2.56 -9.49 -6.37
CA THR A 182 -3.88 -10.08 -6.25
C THR A 182 -4.93 -8.99 -5.99
N PHE A 183 -6.05 -9.05 -6.70
CA PHE A 183 -7.23 -8.24 -6.45
C PHE A 183 -8.46 -9.15 -6.24
N ALA A 184 -9.49 -8.62 -5.60
CA ALA A 184 -10.76 -9.30 -5.38
C ALA A 184 -11.87 -8.26 -5.24
N MET A 185 -13.10 -8.65 -5.55
CA MET A 185 -14.28 -7.77 -5.45
C MET A 185 -15.13 -8.07 -4.21
N GLN A 186 -14.91 -9.24 -3.59
CA GLN A 186 -15.69 -9.73 -2.47
C GLN A 186 -14.99 -9.44 -1.14
N GLY A 187 -15.73 -8.87 -0.18
CA GLY A 187 -15.16 -8.45 1.11
C GLY A 187 -15.05 -9.51 2.19
N SER A 188 -15.60 -10.69 1.97
CA SER A 188 -15.48 -11.82 2.91
C SER A 188 -14.18 -12.61 2.74
N LEU A 189 -13.29 -12.21 1.82
CA LEU A 189 -12.03 -12.90 1.59
C LEU A 189 -10.93 -12.34 2.50
N SER A 190 -9.98 -13.18 2.94
CA SER A 190 -8.85 -12.73 3.76
C SER A 190 -7.51 -13.01 3.08
N LEU A 191 -6.76 -11.96 2.77
CA LEU A 191 -5.31 -12.02 2.57
C LEU A 191 -4.65 -11.35 3.76
N LYS A 192 -3.59 -11.96 4.29
CA LYS A 192 -2.89 -11.49 5.49
C LYS A 192 -1.52 -10.97 5.12
N PHE A 193 -1.09 -9.96 5.87
CA PHE A 193 0.29 -9.50 5.88
C PHE A 193 1.22 -10.55 6.47
N ASP A 194 2.53 -10.36 6.23
CA ASP A 194 3.55 -11.15 6.89
C ASP A 194 3.38 -11.07 8.42
N LEU A 195 3.45 -12.22 9.09
CA LEU A 195 3.16 -12.34 10.51
C LEU A 195 4.22 -11.65 11.38
N LEU A 196 5.50 -11.66 10.97
CA LEU A 196 6.57 -11.03 11.73
C LEU A 196 6.52 -9.51 11.58
N ALA A 197 6.30 -9.01 10.37
CA ALA A 197 6.09 -7.58 10.14
C ALA A 197 4.86 -7.07 10.90
N SER A 198 3.77 -7.83 10.87
CA SER A 198 2.55 -7.48 11.61
C SER A 198 2.76 -7.51 13.12
N TRP A 199 3.43 -8.54 13.66
CA TRP A 199 3.72 -8.59 15.08
C TRP A 199 4.60 -7.42 15.51
N LEU A 200 5.63 -7.07 14.73
CA LEU A 200 6.50 -5.94 15.05
C LEU A 200 5.71 -4.62 15.06
N LEU A 201 4.89 -4.34 14.05
CA LEU A 201 4.20 -3.04 13.97
C LEU A 201 3.00 -2.93 14.92
N LEU A 202 2.30 -4.03 15.18
CA LEU A 202 1.11 -4.03 16.04
C LEU A 202 1.45 -4.12 17.54
N THR A 203 2.70 -4.44 17.90
CA THR A 203 3.12 -4.52 19.31
C THR A 203 3.63 -3.16 19.78
N ASP A 204 3.05 -2.65 20.88
CA ASP A 204 3.58 -1.49 21.60
C ASP A 204 4.92 -1.85 22.27
N HIS A 205 6.03 -1.75 21.53
CA HIS A 205 7.38 -2.05 22.02
C HIS A 205 7.78 -1.19 23.22
N TYR A 206 7.18 -0.02 23.39
CA TYR A 206 7.41 0.86 24.54
C TYR A 206 6.94 0.23 25.87
N ILE A 207 5.82 -0.52 25.86
CA ILE A 207 5.31 -1.18 27.08
C ILE A 207 6.35 -2.18 27.57
N TRP A 208 6.97 -2.93 26.66
CA TRP A 208 8.02 -3.89 27.00
C TRP A 208 9.31 -3.24 27.51
N VAL A 209 9.76 -2.14 26.90
CA VAL A 209 10.94 -1.39 27.36
C VAL A 209 10.70 -0.83 28.77
N SER A 210 9.49 -0.35 29.09
CA SER A 210 9.16 0.14 30.43
C SER A 210 9.09 -0.97 31.49
N ILE A 211 8.62 -2.17 31.13
CA ILE A 211 8.57 -3.33 32.03
C ILE A 211 9.97 -3.91 32.30
N ILE A 212 10.89 -3.80 31.34
CA ILE A 212 12.27 -4.26 31.49
C ILE A 212 13.12 -3.22 32.24
N SER A 213 12.88 -1.91 32.04
CA SER A 213 13.56 -0.87 32.81
C SER A 213 13.11 -0.79 34.26
N ASP A 214 11.87 -1.22 34.57
CA ASP A 214 11.37 -1.30 35.96
C ASP A 214 11.87 -2.56 36.69
N LYS A 215 12.69 -3.42 36.04
CA LYS A 215 13.30 -4.63 36.62
C LYS A 215 14.82 -4.55 36.82
N TRP A 216 15.43 -3.38 36.62
CA TRP A 216 16.85 -3.11 36.92
C TRP A 216 17.04 -1.81 37.68
#